data_AF-A0A7S1GCZ3-F1
#
_entry.id   AF-A0A7S1GCZ3-F1
#
_cell.length_a   1.000
_cell.length_b   1.000
_cell.length_c   1.000
_cell.angle_alpha   90.00
_cell.angle_beta   90.00
_cell.angle_gamma   90.00
#
_symmetry.space_group_name_H-M   'P 1'
#
loop_
_entity.id
_entity.type
_entity.pdbx_description
1 polymer ?
#
loop_
_entity_poly.entity_id
_entity_poly.type
_entity_poly.pdbx_seq_one_letter_code
_entity_poly.pdbx_strand_id
1 'polypeptide(L)'
;VWRRVPAAHAWDPSARAGVADGGREALSIVSYNVWFEKHRMEERFVELFAILSRRRPDLVCVQEATRVFVEDLLAQPFAREYVASGGPDGATVYPYGVFIL
;
A
#
# COMPACT_ATOMS: atom_id res chain seq x y z
N VAL A 1 2.29 29.88 -3.28
CA VAL A 1 2.34 30.07 -4.75
C VAL A 1 2.82 28.76 -5.36
N TRP A 2 1.92 28.00 -6.00
CA TRP A 2 2.29 26.74 -6.67
C TRP A 2 2.93 27.09 -8.03
N ARG A 3 4.18 26.65 -8.26
CA ARG A 3 4.83 26.77 -9.57
C ARG A 3 4.58 25.49 -10.37
N ARG A 4 4.15 25.66 -11.63
CA ARG A 4 4.11 24.57 -12.62
C ARG A 4 5.54 24.09 -12.88
N VAL A 5 5.77 22.77 -12.78
CA VAL A 5 7.02 22.13 -13.19
C VAL A 5 7.10 22.14 -14.72
N PRO A 6 8.28 22.40 -15.36
CA PRO A 6 8.43 22.40 -16.81
C PRO A 6 8.04 21.05 -17.44
N ALA A 7 7.55 21.09 -18.69
CA ALA A 7 7.04 19.94 -19.45
C ALA A 7 8.06 18.80 -19.69
N ALA A 8 9.35 19.00 -19.39
CA ALA A 8 10.39 17.99 -19.53
C ALA A 8 10.24 16.78 -18.56
N HIS A 9 9.38 16.91 -17.55
CA HIS A 9 8.94 15.81 -16.68
C HIS A 9 7.41 15.64 -16.71
N ALA A 10 6.75 16.07 -17.79
CA ALA A 10 5.35 15.77 -17.98
C ALA A 10 5.20 14.24 -18.08
N TRP A 11 4.21 13.71 -17.37
CA TRP A 11 3.80 12.31 -17.50
C TRP A 11 3.55 12.01 -18.98
N ASP A 12 4.34 11.12 -19.56
CA ASP A 12 4.10 10.59 -20.89
C ASP A 12 3.14 9.40 -20.75
N PRO A 13 1.90 9.50 -21.22
CA PRO A 13 0.96 8.39 -21.11
C PRO A 13 1.56 7.19 -21.84
N SER A 14 1.71 6.06 -21.16
CA SER A 14 2.03 4.81 -21.86
C SER A 14 0.93 4.61 -22.92
N ALA A 15 1.30 4.10 -24.11
CA ALA A 15 0.43 4.02 -25.31
C ALA A 15 -0.91 3.25 -25.12
N ARG A 16 -1.20 2.79 -23.89
CA ARG A 16 -2.42 2.12 -23.44
C ARG A 16 -3.19 2.86 -22.35
N ALA A 17 -2.87 4.12 -22.03
CA ALA A 17 -3.76 4.99 -21.25
C ALA A 17 -4.99 5.38 -22.10
N GLY A 18 -5.70 4.37 -22.63
CA GLY A 18 -7.00 4.52 -23.23
C GLY A 18 -8.01 4.90 -22.17
N VAL A 19 -9.09 5.53 -22.59
CA VAL A 19 -10.30 5.74 -21.79
C VAL A 19 -10.64 4.41 -21.11
N ALA A 20 -10.60 4.38 -19.79
CA ALA A 20 -10.91 3.17 -19.04
C ALA A 20 -12.34 2.74 -19.40
N ASP A 21 -12.47 1.59 -20.06
CA ASP A 21 -13.76 1.02 -20.41
C ASP A 21 -14.42 0.47 -19.15
N GLY A 22 -15.16 1.33 -18.44
CA GLY A 22 -16.26 0.98 -17.54
C GLY A 22 -15.97 0.15 -16.27
N GLY A 23 -14.72 -0.18 -15.94
CA GLY A 23 -14.46 -1.21 -14.92
C GLY A 23 -14.82 -0.84 -13.46
N ARG A 24 -14.50 0.38 -13.00
CA ARG A 24 -14.80 0.87 -11.63
C ARG A 24 -14.91 2.39 -11.62
N GLU A 25 -16.01 2.93 -11.11
CA GLU A 25 -16.26 4.37 -11.02
C GLU A 25 -15.52 5.05 -9.85
N ALA A 26 -15.08 4.25 -8.86
CA ALA A 26 -14.39 4.74 -7.68
C ALA A 26 -13.27 3.78 -7.23
N LEU A 27 -12.20 4.35 -6.69
CA LEU A 27 -11.08 3.64 -6.10
C LEU A 27 -11.09 3.85 -4.58
N SER A 28 -11.03 2.76 -3.83
CA SER A 28 -10.94 2.77 -2.38
C SER A 28 -9.48 2.57 -1.94
N ILE A 29 -8.95 3.52 -1.17
CA ILE A 29 -7.57 3.51 -0.72
C ILE A 29 -7.55 3.58 0.80
N VAL A 30 -6.82 2.68 1.44
CA VAL A 30 -6.42 2.85 2.84
C VAL A 30 -4.99 3.35 2.88
N SER A 31 -4.77 4.51 3.50
CA SER A 31 -3.43 4.98 3.87
C SER A 31 -3.31 4.98 5.39
N TYR A 32 -2.32 4.29 5.94
CA TYR A 32 -2.19 4.12 7.38
C TYR A 32 -0.74 4.06 7.86
N ASN A 33 -0.41 4.84 8.88
CA ASN A 33 0.86 4.71 9.60
C ASN A 33 0.72 3.65 10.68
N VAL A 34 1.51 2.58 10.61
CA VAL A 34 1.34 1.38 11.45
C VAL A 34 1.83 1.58 12.87
N TRP A 35 2.65 2.62 13.11
CA TRP A 35 3.27 2.96 14.38
C TRP A 35 3.92 1.75 15.07
N PHE A 36 5.18 1.47 14.76
CA PHE A 36 5.90 0.25 15.20
C PHE A 36 6.35 0.25 16.69
N GLU A 37 5.81 1.15 17.51
CA GLU A 37 6.13 1.21 18.95
C GLU A 37 5.67 -0.10 19.65
N LYS A 38 6.44 -0.60 20.63
CA LYS A 38 6.26 -1.94 21.18
C LYS A 38 5.00 -2.13 22.01
N HIS A 39 4.47 -1.08 22.63
CA HIS A 39 3.31 -1.17 23.51
C HIS A 39 2.11 -1.73 22.74
N ARG A 40 1.70 -2.98 22.99
CA ARG A 40 0.57 -3.63 22.30
C ARG A 40 0.70 -3.69 20.76
N MET A 41 1.94 -3.75 20.25
CA MET A 41 2.20 -3.78 18.81
C MET A 41 1.47 -4.91 18.08
N GLU A 42 1.56 -6.14 18.62
CA GLU A 42 0.94 -7.34 18.04
C GLU A 42 -0.59 -7.20 17.97
N GLU A 43 -1.21 -6.74 19.06
CA GLU A 43 -2.66 -6.51 19.11
C GLU A 43 -3.11 -5.47 18.07
N ARG A 44 -2.33 -4.40 17.89
CA ARG A 44 -2.61 -3.40 16.85
C ARG A 44 -2.49 -3.99 15.45
N PHE A 45 -1.48 -4.82 15.19
CA PHE A 45 -1.30 -5.44 13.87
C PHE A 45 -2.46 -6.38 13.56
N VAL A 46 -2.85 -7.23 14.51
CA VAL A 46 -4.00 -8.15 14.37
C VAL A 46 -5.28 -7.38 14.03
N GLU A 47 -5.59 -6.32 14.78
CA GLU A 47 -6.79 -5.51 14.54
C GLU A 47 -6.72 -4.75 13.21
N LEU A 48 -5.55 -4.22 12.85
CA LEU A 48 -5.36 -3.56 11.56
C LEU A 48 -5.60 -4.55 10.41
N PHE A 49 -5.04 -5.75 10.47
CA PHE A 49 -5.27 -6.79 9.46
C PHE A 49 -6.74 -7.20 9.38
N ALA A 50 -7.44 -7.31 10.51
CA ALA A 50 -8.87 -7.56 10.53
C ALA A 50 -9.68 -6.42 9.87
N ILE A 51 -9.28 -5.17 10.07
CA ILE A 51 -9.90 -4.01 9.40
C ILE A 51 -9.66 -4.08 7.88
N LEU A 52 -8.43 -4.31 7.44
CA LEU A 52 -8.08 -4.39 6.01
C LEU A 52 -8.80 -5.56 5.32
N SER A 53 -8.81 -6.73 5.96
CA SER A 53 -9.50 -7.94 5.49
C SER A 53 -11.01 -7.71 5.33
N ARG A 54 -11.66 -7.00 6.27
CA ARG A 54 -13.10 -6.66 6.16
C ARG A 54 -13.38 -5.58 5.12
N ARG A 55 -12.52 -4.56 5.02
CA ARG A 55 -12.75 -3.40 4.15
C ARG A 55 -12.41 -3.67 2.69
N ARG A 56 -11.47 -4.58 2.41
CA ARG A 56 -11.06 -4.97 1.05
C ARG A 56 -10.82 -3.76 0.13
N PRO A 57 -9.98 -2.80 0.56
CA PRO A 57 -9.70 -1.63 -0.28
C PRO A 57 -8.96 -2.05 -1.55
N ASP A 58 -9.02 -1.22 -2.58
CA ASP A 58 -8.33 -1.51 -3.84
C ASP A 58 -6.82 -1.31 -3.74
N LEU A 59 -6.39 -0.39 -2.88
CA LEU A 59 -4.99 -0.18 -2.52
C LEU A 59 -4.83 -0.06 -1.01
N VAL A 60 -3.74 -0.62 -0.48
CA VAL A 60 -3.30 -0.39 0.90
C VAL A 60 -1.92 0.24 0.88
N CYS A 61 -1.81 1.47 1.37
CA CYS A 61 -0.57 2.20 1.53
C CYS A 61 -0.21 2.26 3.02
N VAL A 62 0.86 1.60 3.44
CA VAL A 62 1.33 1.66 4.84
C VAL A 62 2.61 2.48 4.97
N GLN A 63 2.70 3.24 6.07
CA GLN A 63 3.89 3.99 6.48
C GLN A 63 4.42 3.46 7.81
N GLU A 64 5.70 3.71 8.07
CA GLU A 64 6.42 3.16 9.22
C GLU A 64 6.37 1.61 9.25
N ALA A 65 6.22 1.00 8.08
CA ALA A 65 6.17 -0.45 7.95
C ALA A 65 7.56 -1.01 8.23
N THR A 66 7.68 -1.89 9.23
CA THR A 66 8.90 -2.66 9.49
C THR A 66 8.88 -3.95 8.67
N ARG A 67 10.03 -4.62 8.57
CA ARG A 67 10.10 -5.93 7.89
C ARG A 67 9.14 -6.96 8.52
N VAL A 68 9.07 -7.02 9.85
CA VAL A 68 8.18 -7.93 10.58
C VAL A 68 6.71 -7.64 10.25
N PHE A 69 6.32 -6.36 10.26
CA PHE A 69 4.96 -5.97 9.89
C PHE A 69 4.61 -6.41 8.46
N VAL A 70 5.52 -6.24 7.50
CA VAL A 70 5.29 -6.61 6.10
C VAL A 70 5.20 -8.12 5.94
N GLU A 71 6.07 -8.89 6.60
CA GLU A 71 6.00 -10.36 6.61
C GLU A 71 4.66 -10.84 7.18
N ASP A 72 4.22 -10.28 8.31
CA ASP A 72 2.93 -10.61 8.94
C ASP A 72 1.73 -10.21 8.07
N LEU A 73 1.80 -9.06 7.41
CA LEU A 73 0.77 -8.58 6.48
C LEU A 73 0.66 -9.49 5.25
N LEU A 74 1.79 -9.84 4.63
CA LEU A 74 1.82 -10.71 3.44
C LEU A 74 1.41 -12.15 3.77
N ALA A 75 1.57 -12.58 5.03
CA ALA A 75 1.07 -13.86 5.51
C ALA A 75 -0.47 -13.91 5.63
N GLN A 76 -1.15 -12.75 5.65
CA GLN A 76 -2.62 -12.71 5.75
C GLN A 76 -3.28 -13.28 4.50
N PRO A 77 -4.36 -14.08 4.63
CA PRO A 77 -5.05 -14.67 3.48
C PRO A 77 -5.53 -13.64 2.45
N PHE A 78 -6.01 -12.47 2.91
CA PHE A 78 -6.53 -11.42 2.03
C PHE A 78 -5.42 -10.77 1.19
N ALA A 79 -4.18 -10.74 1.67
CA ALA A 79 -3.06 -10.09 0.99
C ALA A 79 -2.65 -10.82 -0.30
N ARG A 80 -3.03 -12.09 -0.45
CA ARG A 80 -2.77 -12.91 -1.65
C ARG A 80 -3.45 -12.40 -2.92
N GLU A 81 -4.42 -11.50 -2.77
CA GLU A 81 -5.15 -10.88 -3.88
C GLU A 81 -4.53 -9.56 -4.36
N TYR A 82 -3.45 -9.11 -3.70
CA TYR A 82 -2.78 -7.86 -3.96
C TYR A 82 -1.41 -8.07 -4.59
N VAL A 83 -0.86 -7.01 -5.19
CA VAL A 83 0.51 -7.01 -5.73
C VAL A 83 1.38 -6.11 -4.86
N ALA A 84 2.41 -6.70 -4.26
CA ALA A 84 3.32 -6.00 -3.36
C ALA A 84 4.37 -5.14 -4.09
N SER A 85 4.50 -3.87 -3.71
CA SER A 85 5.46 -2.92 -4.31
C SER A 85 6.94 -3.23 -4.04
N GLY A 86 7.25 -4.13 -3.10
CA GLY A 86 8.60 -4.53 -2.70
C GLY A 86 8.97 -5.98 -3.02
N GLY A 87 8.18 -6.64 -3.89
CA GLY A 87 8.28 -8.07 -4.14
C GLY A 87 7.49 -8.92 -3.13
N PRO A 88 7.39 -10.24 -3.37
CA PRO A 88 6.56 -11.14 -2.57
C PRO A 88 7.05 -11.34 -1.13
N ASP A 89 8.25 -10.87 -0.80
CA ASP A 89 8.91 -11.01 0.49
C ASP A 89 9.17 -9.66 1.19
N GLY A 90 8.76 -8.54 0.58
CA GLY A 90 8.95 -7.21 1.15
C GLY A 90 10.42 -6.79 1.33
N ALA A 91 11.35 -7.40 0.58
CA ALA A 91 12.79 -7.25 0.76
C ALA A 91 13.30 -5.80 0.70
N THR A 92 12.54 -4.88 0.10
CA THR A 92 12.91 -3.46 -0.03
C THR A 92 12.70 -2.63 1.23
N VAL A 93 12.08 -3.17 2.29
CA VAL A 93 11.79 -2.44 3.54
C VAL A 93 12.91 -2.66 4.56
N TYR A 94 13.73 -1.63 4.82
CA TYR A 94 14.77 -1.67 5.86
C TYR A 94 15.17 -0.27 6.35
N PRO A 95 15.30 -0.04 7.69
CA PRO A 95 14.78 -0.87 8.78
C PRO A 95 13.26 -0.73 8.95
N TYR A 96 12.70 0.35 8.40
CA TYR A 96 11.29 0.61 8.21
C TYR A 96 11.11 1.51 6.98
N GLY A 97 9.89 1.61 6.46
CA GLY A 97 9.63 2.45 5.29
C GLY A 97 8.15 2.51 4.92
N VAL A 98 7.91 2.55 3.62
CA VAL A 98 6.57 2.52 3.03
C VAL A 98 6.38 1.23 2.26
N PHE A 99 5.13 0.76 2.19
CA PHE A 99 4.78 -0.44 1.45
C PHE A 99 3.38 -0.31 0.86
N ILE A 100 3.20 -0.81 -0.36
CA ILE A 100 1.91 -0.78 -1.06
C ILE A 100 1.52 -2.22 -1.42
N LEU A 101 0.27 -2.56 -1.10
CA LEU A 101 -0.46 -3.72 -1.62
C LEU A 101 -1.51 -3.24 -2.62
#